data_AF-A0A520D1S4-F1
#
_entry.id   AF-A0A520D1S4-F1
#
_cell.length_a   1.000
_cell.length_b   1.000
_cell.length_c   1.000
_cell.angle_alpha   90.00
_cell.angle_beta   90.00
_cell.angle_gamma   90.00
#
_symmetry.space_group_name_H-M   'P 1'
#
loop_
_entity.id
_entity.type
_entity.pdbx_description
1 polymer ?
#
loop_
_entity_poly.entity_id
_entity_poly.type
_entity_poly.pdbx_seq_one_letter_code
_entity_poly.pdbx_strand_id
1 'polypeptide(L)' 'MNNNAATRLNKFISESGLCSRREADRFIEKGNVFINGKRAKIGDQVFAGDKVMVNGHNIEPKEESNFIL' A
#
# COMPACT_ATOMS: atom_id res chain seq x y z
N MET A 1 21.22 4.06 -7.59
CA MET A 1 20.53 2.76 -7.54
C MET A 1 19.05 3.04 -7.36
N ASN A 2 18.28 3.11 -8.46
CA ASN A 2 16.86 3.44 -8.39
C ASN A 2 16.07 2.15 -8.24
N ASN A 3 15.87 1.69 -7.01
CA ASN A 3 14.79 0.75 -6.72
C ASN A 3 13.47 1.52 -6.82
N ASN A 4 13.05 1.82 -8.05
CA ASN A 4 11.72 2.32 -8.34
C ASN A 4 10.73 1.14 -8.24
N ALA A 5 10.75 0.49 -7.07
CA ALA A 5 10.05 -0.75 -6.81
C ALA A 5 8.56 -0.43 -6.65
N ALA A 6 7.83 -0.59 -7.75
CA ALA A 6 6.38 -0.54 -7.75
C ALA A 6 5.87 -1.76 -6.96
N THR A 7 5.44 -1.54 -5.72
CA THR A 7 4.87 -2.59 -4.87
C THR A 7 3.40 -2.72 -5.16
N ARG A 8 2.86 -3.94 -5.27
CA ARG A 8 1.41 -4.10 -5.40
C ARG A 8 0.71 -3.54 -4.17
N LEU A 9 -0.38 -2.79 -4.39
CA LEU A 9 -1.14 -2.16 -3.33
C LEU A 9 -1.62 -3.16 -2.26
N ASN A 10 -2.07 -4.36 -2.65
CA ASN A 10 -2.50 -5.39 -1.70
C ASN A 10 -1.35 -5.92 -0.82
N LYS A 11 -0.14 -6.02 -1.37
CA LYS A 11 1.08 -6.35 -0.62
C LYS A 11 1.41 -5.22 0.34
N PHE A 12 1.40 -3.97 -0.15
CA PHE A 12 1.68 -2.78 0.65
C PHE A 12 0.74 -2.64 1.86
N ILE A 13 -0.57 -2.78 1.65
CA ILE A 13 -1.55 -2.70 2.75
C ILE A 13 -1.33 -3.85 3.75
N SER A 14 -1.05 -5.05 3.26
CA SER A 14 -0.78 -6.20 4.14
C SER A 14 0.50 -6.03 4.96
N GLU A 15 1.54 -5.40 4.40
CA GLU A 15 2.83 -5.16 5.05
C GLU A 15 2.77 -4.01 6.07
N SER A 16 1.87 -3.04 5.84
CA SER A 16 1.58 -1.99 6.83
C SER A 16 1.00 -2.56 8.14
N GLY A 17 0.51 -3.80 8.12
CA GLY A 17 -0.15 -4.44 9.26
C GLY A 17 -1.58 -3.96 9.50
N LEU A 18 -2.13 -3.12 8.62
CA LEU A 18 -3.48 -2.59 8.75
C LEU A 18 -4.55 -3.69 8.67
N CYS A 19 -4.40 -4.60 7.71
CA CYS A 19 -5.38 -5.67 7.48
C CYS A 19 -4.77 -6.84 6.69
N SER A 20 -5.51 -7.94 6.58
CA SER A 20 -5.09 -9.08 5.75
C SER A 20 -5.13 -8.74 4.25
N ARG A 21 -4.36 -9.45 3.41
CA ARG A 21 -4.41 -9.30 1.93
C ARG A 21 -5.83 -9.33 1.35
N ARG A 22 -6.67 -10.24 1.84
CA ARG A 22 -8.09 -10.37 1.43
C ARG A 22 -8.93 -9.16 1.81
N GLU A 23 -8.67 -8.55 2.96
CA GLU A 23 -9.37 -7.35 3.40
C GLU A 23 -8.89 -6.13 2.62
N ALA A 24 -7.59 -6.06 2.31
CA ALA A 24 -7.03 -5.04 1.44
C ALA A 24 -7.77 -5.03 0.09
N ASP A 25 -7.93 -6.18 -0.55
CA ASP A 25 -8.69 -6.29 -1.80
C ASP A 25 -10.12 -5.76 -1.66
N ARG A 26 -10.83 -6.08 -0.56
CA ARG A 26 -12.17 -5.55 -0.29
C ARG A 26 -12.19 -4.03 -0.11
N PHE A 27 -11.20 -3.46 0.58
CA PHE A 27 -11.12 -2.01 0.75
C PHE A 27 -10.87 -1.30 -0.58
N ILE A 28 -10.02 -1.89 -1.43
CA ILE A 28 -9.73 -1.37 -2.76
C ILE A 28 -10.98 -1.47 -3.64
N GLU A 29 -11.67 -2.62 -3.63
CA GLU A 29 -12.92 -2.84 -4.37
C GLU A 29 -14.01 -1.85 -3.99
N LYS A 30 -14.16 -1.58 -2.68
CA LYS A 30 -15.09 -0.57 -2.15
C LYS A 30 -14.71 0.87 -2.49
N GLY A 31 -13.49 1.11 -3.00
CA GLY A 31 -12.99 2.45 -3.27
C GLY A 31 -12.63 3.23 -2.00
N ASN A 32 -12.33 2.51 -0.91
CA ASN A 32 -11.88 3.09 0.37
C ASN A 32 -10.36 3.31 0.42
N VAL A 33 -9.65 3.03 -0.68
CA VAL A 33 -8.20 3.21 -0.78
C VAL A 33 -7.88 4.35 -1.72
N PHE A 34 -6.98 5.22 -1.29
CA PHE A 34 -6.52 6.38 -2.03
C PHE A 34 -4.99 6.38 -2.09
N ILE A 35 -4.43 6.59 -3.28
CA ILE A 35 -3.00 6.78 -3.51
C ILE A 35 -2.82 8.25 -3.92
N ASN A 36 -2.09 9.02 -3.11
CA ASN A 36 -1.83 10.43 -3.34
C ASN A 36 -3.12 11.24 -3.64
N GLY A 37 -4.21 10.92 -2.93
CA GLY A 37 -5.53 11.54 -3.11
C GLY A 37 -6.37 10.98 -4.27
N LYS A 38 -5.85 10.07 -5.10
CA LYS A 38 -6.62 9.40 -6.17
C LYS A 38 -7.14 8.05 -5.70
N ARG A 39 -8.40 7.73 -6.00
CA ARG A 39 -8.98 6.41 -5.67
C ARG A 39 -8.20 5.30 -6.38
N ALA A 40 -7.70 4.36 -5.60
CA ALA A 40 -6.96 3.21 -6.09
C ALA A 40 -7.90 2.09 -6.55
N LYS A 41 -7.39 1.21 -7.41
CA LYS A 41 -8.09 0.05 -7.97
C LYS A 41 -7.33 -1.26 -7.73
N ILE A 42 -8.05 -2.37 -7.83
CA ILE A 42 -7.45 -3.70 -7.67
C ILE A 42 -6.43 -3.89 -8.79
N GLY A 43 -5.20 -4.24 -8.39
CA GLY A 43 -4.07 -4.37 -9.32
C GLY A 43 -3.19 -3.14 -9.42
N ASP A 44 -3.58 -2.01 -8.82
CA ASP A 44 -2.71 -0.83 -8.76
C ASP A 44 -1.42 -1.12 -7.99
N GLN A 45 -0.38 -0.41 -8.39
CA GLN A 45 0.93 -0.44 -7.75
C GLN A 45 1.21 0.91 -7.11
N VAL A 46 1.95 0.87 -6.01
CA VAL A 46 2.39 2.02 -5.24
C VAL A 46 3.90 2.13 -5.32
N PHE A 47 4.37 3.35 -5.51
CA PHE A 47 5.80 3.63 -5.63
C PHE A 47 6.38 4.10 -4.30
N ALA A 48 7.70 3.99 -4.16
CA ALA A 48 8.42 4.54 -3.01
C ALA A 48 8.21 6.07 -2.98
N GLY A 49 7.52 6.55 -1.94
CA GLY A 49 7.13 7.96 -1.77
C GLY A 49 5.65 8.25 -2.01
N ASP A 50 4.87 7.29 -2.54
CA ASP A 50 3.43 7.44 -2.63
C ASP A 50 2.77 7.36 -1.25
N LYS A 51 1.79 8.25 -1.02
CA LYS A 51 0.97 8.22 0.19
C LYS A 51 -0.26 7.38 -0.04
N VAL A 52 -0.39 6.29 0.70
CA VAL A 52 -1.56 5.42 0.63
C VAL A 52 -2.44 5.65 1.85
N MET A 53 -3.72 5.86 1.62
CA MET A 53 -4.72 6.08 2.65
C MET A 53 -5.83 5.05 2.49
N VAL A 54 -6.08 4.26 3.53
CA VAL A 54 -7.08 3.20 3.53
C VAL A 54 -8.11 3.51 4.62
N ASN A 55 -9.37 3.67 4.23
CA ASN A 55 -10.47 3.93 5.15
C ASN A 55 -10.21 5.13 6.09
N GLY A 56 -9.57 6.18 5.56
CA GLY A 56 -9.16 7.37 6.32
C GLY A 56 -7.90 7.22 7.18
N HIS A 57 -7.26 6.05 7.19
CA HIS A 57 -5.98 5.84 7.86
C HIS A 57 -4.85 5.93 6.84
N ASN A 58 -3.90 6.83 7.07
CA ASN A 58 -2.65 6.82 6.33
C ASN A 58 -1.82 5.62 6.76
N ILE A 59 -1.42 4.83 5.77
CA ILE A 59 -0.48 3.73 5.96
C ILE A 59 0.85 4.14 5.31
N GLU A 60 1.89 4.11 6.11
CA GLU A 60 3.24 4.40 5.66
C GLU A 60 3.91 3.11 5.18
N PRO A 61 4.75 3.17 4.14
CA PRO A 61 5.66 2.07 3.87
C PRO A 61 6.48 1.87 5.13
N LYS A 62 6.40 0.68 5.75
CA LYS A 62 7.54 0.25 6.55
C LYS A 62 8.66 0.11 5.53
N GLU A 63 9.58 1.08 5.53
CA GLU A 63 10.85 0.87 4.86
C GLU A 63 11.34 -0.48 5.35
N GLU A 64 11.65 -1.35 4.39
CA GLU A 64 12.18 -2.66 4.64
C GLU A 64 13.50 -2.42 5.39
N SER A 65 13.41 -2.37 6.73
CA SER A 65 14.57 -2.34 7.60
C SER A 65 15.29 -3.62 7.28
N ASN A 66 16.31 -3.48 6.45
CA ASN A 66 17.24 -4.49 6.06
C ASN A 66 17.92 -4.96 7.36
N PHE A 67 17.28 -5.87 8.10
CA PHE A 67 17.87 -6.55 9.24
C PHE A 67 18.87 -7.55 8.65
N ILE A 68 20.04 -7.04 8.29
CA ILE A 68 21.25 -7.84 8.15
C ILE A 68 21.78 -7.98 9.57
N LEU A 69 21.65 -9.18 10.15
CA LEU A 69 22.36 -9.60 11.36
C LEU A 69 23.73 -10.16 10.95
#